data_AF-A0A9D5CG06-F1
#
_entry.id   AF-A0A9D5CG06-F1
#
_cell.length_a   1.000
_cell.length_b   1.000
_cell.length_c   1.000
_cell.angle_alpha   90.00
_cell.angle_beta   90.00
_cell.angle_gamma   90.00
#
_symmetry.space_group_name_H-M   'P 1'
#
loop_
_entity.id
_entity.type
_entity.pdbx_description
1 polymer ?
#
loop_
_entity_poly.entity_id
_entity_poly.type
_entity_poly.pdbx_seq_one_letter_code
_entity_poly.pdbx_strand_id
1 'polypeptide(L)'
;MFRVSSPTSLSPSLMEQQKKEGDEDKRDYYLNMGYAIRTIREELPEIFYREPNFDIYRDDIVFKDPLNTFVGIDNYKLIFWALRFCGQFFFKVLWVDIVSIWQPVENIIMIRWIVHGTPRVPWETCGRFDGTSEYKLDKNGKIFEHKVDNVAINSPPKFRVLAVEEMIRSLGCPSTPKPTFFEATSSSTNSYVAVVLRNSLMRAYLATCLALFGKCTGKG
;
A
#
# COMPACT_ATOMS: atom_id res chain seq x y z
N MET A 1 4.94 53.84 31.26
CA MET A 1 6.31 53.83 30.70
C MET A 1 6.57 52.41 30.20
N PHE A 2 6.37 52.16 28.90
CA PHE A 2 6.54 50.82 28.32
C PHE A 2 8.01 50.66 27.88
N ARG A 3 8.73 49.72 28.49
CA ARG A 3 10.08 49.33 28.05
C ARG A 3 9.92 48.50 26.79
N VAL A 4 10.26 49.09 25.64
CA VAL A 4 10.42 48.34 24.39
C VAL A 4 11.72 47.55 24.51
N SER A 5 11.61 46.23 24.57
CA SER A 5 12.75 45.31 24.56
C SER A 5 13.39 45.35 23.16
N SER A 6 14.65 45.78 23.10
CA SER A 6 15.45 45.80 21.87
C SER A 6 15.67 44.37 21.34
N PRO A 7 15.64 44.14 20.02
CA PRO A 7 16.00 42.84 19.46
C PRO A 7 17.50 42.59 19.69
N THR A 8 17.84 41.54 20.43
CA THR A 8 19.22 41.10 20.63
C THR A 8 19.84 40.73 19.28
N SER A 9 20.81 41.51 18.81
CA SER A 9 21.59 41.18 17.61
C SER A 9 22.48 39.96 17.91
N LEU A 10 22.19 38.84 17.26
CA LEU A 10 23.03 37.64 17.30
C LEU A 10 24.46 37.97 16.83
N SER A 11 25.48 37.46 17.52
CA SER A 11 26.88 37.68 17.13
C SER A 11 27.21 36.95 15.82
N PRO A 12 28.13 37.47 14.99
CA PRO A 12 28.53 36.84 13.73
C PRO A 12 29.00 35.38 13.88
N SER A 13 29.65 35.07 15.00
CA SER A 13 30.10 33.71 15.34
C SER A 13 28.97 32.71 15.54
N LEU A 14 27.85 33.14 16.15
CA LEU A 14 26.68 32.29 16.37
C LEU A 14 25.91 32.04 15.08
N MET A 15 25.86 33.03 14.19
CA MET A 15 25.26 32.87 12.86
C MET A 15 26.04 31.89 11.98
N GLU A 16 27.37 31.93 12.02
CA GLU A 16 28.25 31.00 11.30
C GLU A 16 28.08 29.55 11.81
N GLN A 17 27.93 29.37 13.12
CA GLN A 17 27.69 28.06 13.74
C GLN A 17 26.31 27.49 13.37
N GLN A 18 25.25 28.29 13.48
CA GLN A 18 23.89 27.88 13.11
C GLN A 18 23.77 27.51 11.63
N LYS A 19 24.50 28.23 10.77
CA LYS A 19 24.52 27.93 9.33
C LYS A 19 25.20 26.58 9.05
N LYS A 20 26.33 26.30 9.71
CA LYS A 20 27.03 25.01 9.56
C LYS A 20 26.21 23.84 10.10
N GLU A 21 25.57 24.03 11.25
CA GLU A 21 24.68 23.03 11.86
C GLU A 21 23.49 22.73 10.94
N GLY A 22 22.84 23.76 10.37
CA GLY A 22 21.76 23.56 9.40
C GLY A 22 22.20 22.87 8.09
N ASP A 23 23.43 23.14 7.62
CA ASP A 23 24.00 22.46 6.45
C ASP A 23 24.40 21.00 6.75
N GLU A 24 24.75 20.67 7.99
CA GLU A 24 24.97 19.29 8.46
C GLU A 24 23.66 18.52 8.56
N ASP A 25 22.66 19.07 9.25
CA ASP A 25 21.33 18.46 9.39
C ASP A 25 20.70 18.16 8.02
N LYS A 26 20.83 19.09 7.07
CA LYS A 26 20.33 18.93 5.72
C LYS A 26 21.06 17.81 4.97
N ARG A 27 22.37 17.66 5.15
CA ARG A 27 23.14 16.55 4.54
C ARG A 27 22.71 15.21 5.14
N ASP A 28 22.62 15.13 6.46
CA ASP A 28 22.22 13.91 7.16
C ASP A 28 20.81 13.46 6.79
N TYR A 29 19.89 14.41 6.60
CA TYR A 29 18.55 14.14 6.08
C TYR A 29 18.58 13.39 4.73
N TYR A 30 19.32 13.90 3.73
CA TYR A 30 19.36 13.26 2.42
C TYR A 30 20.10 11.91 2.45
N LEU A 31 21.11 11.77 3.31
CA LEU A 31 21.79 10.49 3.52
C LEU A 31 20.85 9.44 4.10
N ASN A 32 20.08 9.80 5.14
CA ASN A 32 19.09 8.92 5.74
C ASN A 32 17.94 8.59 4.78
N MET A 33 17.47 9.57 4.00
CA MET A 33 16.45 9.34 2.97
C MET A 33 16.95 8.40 1.87
N GLY A 34 18.16 8.63 1.35
CA GLY A 34 18.76 7.76 0.34
C GLY A 34 18.97 6.34 0.86
N TYR A 35 19.40 6.22 2.11
CA TYR A 35 19.50 4.94 2.81
C TYR A 35 18.14 4.25 2.93
N ALA A 36 17.09 4.97 3.34
CA ALA A 36 15.73 4.46 3.44
C ALA A 36 15.18 3.97 2.09
N ILE A 37 15.33 4.73 1.01
CA ILE A 37 14.90 4.32 -0.34
C ILE A 37 15.59 3.04 -0.77
N ARG A 38 16.91 2.94 -0.52
CA ARG A 38 17.70 1.76 -0.85
C ARG A 38 17.23 0.54 -0.06
N THR A 39 17.11 0.67 1.26
CA THR A 39 16.62 -0.41 2.14
C THR A 39 15.25 -0.89 1.71
N ILE A 40 14.29 0.01 1.44
CA ILE A 40 12.95 -0.39 0.98
C ILE A 40 13.03 -1.10 -0.37
N ARG A 41 13.83 -0.62 -1.32
CA ARG A 41 13.97 -1.25 -2.64
C ARG A 41 14.53 -2.68 -2.55
N GLU A 42 15.50 -2.89 -1.66
CA GLU A 42 16.15 -4.19 -1.46
C GLU A 42 15.23 -5.15 -0.68
N GLU A 43 14.54 -4.68 0.35
CA GLU A 43 13.82 -5.55 1.29
C GLU A 43 12.36 -5.81 0.92
N LEU A 44 11.70 -4.87 0.22
CA LEU A 44 10.28 -5.02 -0.12
C LEU A 44 9.99 -6.23 -1.03
N PRO A 45 10.84 -6.60 -2.01
CA PRO A 45 10.70 -7.86 -2.76
C PRO A 45 10.82 -9.11 -1.88
N GLU A 46 11.60 -9.05 -0.80
CA GLU A 46 11.91 -10.17 0.09
C GLU A 46 11.01 -10.22 1.34
N ILE A 47 10.07 -9.29 1.48
CA ILE A 47 9.23 -9.05 2.67
C ILE A 47 8.53 -10.30 3.22
N PHE A 48 8.24 -11.29 2.37
CA PHE A 48 7.57 -12.54 2.73
C PHE A 48 8.52 -13.65 3.20
N TYR A 49 9.82 -13.52 2.95
CA TYR A 49 10.83 -14.54 3.22
C TYR A 49 11.86 -14.11 4.26
N ARG A 50 12.19 -12.83 4.29
CA ARG A 50 13.20 -12.25 5.15
C ARG A 50 12.61 -11.16 6.02
N GLU A 51 13.09 -11.08 7.25
CA GLU A 51 12.75 -9.97 8.14
C GLU A 51 13.38 -8.67 7.63
N PRO A 52 12.59 -7.59 7.47
CA PRO A 52 13.12 -6.27 7.11
C PRO A 52 13.97 -5.66 8.21
N ASN A 53 14.86 -4.73 7.84
CA ASN A 53 15.55 -3.89 8.79
C ASN A 53 14.62 -2.74 9.24
N PHE A 54 14.52 -2.54 10.55
CA PHE A 54 13.66 -1.52 11.15
C PHE A 54 14.37 -0.21 11.52
N ASP A 55 15.68 -0.10 11.31
CA ASP A 55 16.51 1.06 11.71
C ASP A 55 16.14 2.34 10.96
N ILE A 56 15.49 2.23 9.80
CA ILE A 56 15.05 3.38 8.99
C ILE A 56 13.76 4.02 9.51
N TYR A 57 13.06 3.37 10.43
CA TYR A 57 11.80 3.82 11.00
C TYR A 57 12.01 4.45 12.39
N ARG A 58 11.07 5.30 12.80
CA ARG A 58 10.99 5.76 14.19
C ARG A 58 10.24 4.76 15.06
N ASP A 59 10.54 4.81 16.35
CA ASP A 59 9.86 3.99 17.36
C ASP A 59 8.35 4.26 17.44
N ASP A 60 7.92 5.50 17.15
CA ASP A 60 6.54 5.97 17.14
C ASP A 60 5.87 5.90 15.75
N ILE A 61 6.36 5.05 14.85
CA ILE A 61 5.80 4.91 13.50
C ILE A 61 4.29 4.65 13.51
N VAL A 62 3.58 5.33 12.62
CA VAL A 62 2.15 5.12 12.37
C VAL A 62 1.97 4.37 11.06
N PHE A 63 1.46 3.15 11.13
CA PHE A 63 1.04 2.38 9.97
C PHE A 63 -0.45 2.55 9.70
N LYS A 64 -0.82 2.89 8.47
CA LYS A 64 -2.20 3.11 8.05
C LYS A 64 -2.52 2.22 6.87
N ASP A 65 -3.60 1.45 7.00
CA ASP A 65 -4.27 0.83 5.85
C ASP A 65 -5.70 1.42 5.74
N PRO A 66 -6.47 1.12 4.68
CA PRO A 66 -7.81 1.68 4.52
C PRO A 66 -8.84 1.26 5.58
N LEU A 67 -8.51 0.28 6.43
CA LEU A 67 -9.39 -0.34 7.42
C LEU A 67 -8.90 -0.18 8.87
N ASN A 68 -7.61 0.07 9.09
CA ASN A 68 -6.93 0.01 10.38
C ASN A 68 -5.79 1.02 10.47
N THR A 69 -5.44 1.36 11.71
CA THR A 69 -4.28 2.17 12.02
C THR A 69 -3.55 1.55 13.22
N PHE A 70 -2.24 1.38 13.07
CA PHE A 70 -1.36 0.82 14.10
C PHE A 70 -0.30 1.85 14.42
N VAL A 71 0.09 1.93 15.69
CA VAL A 71 1.08 2.88 16.18
C VAL A 71 2.15 2.12 16.95
N GLY A 72 3.40 2.48 16.72
CA GLY A 72 4.56 1.91 17.42
C GLY A 72 5.28 0.84 16.62
N ILE A 73 6.60 0.79 16.78
CA ILE A 73 7.50 -0.09 16.02
C ILE A 73 7.26 -1.57 16.30
N ASP A 74 6.84 -1.96 17.50
CA ASP A 74 6.58 -3.37 17.83
C ASP A 74 5.33 -3.89 17.09
N ASN A 75 4.28 -3.07 17.00
CA ASN A 75 3.10 -3.40 16.20
C ASN A 75 3.45 -3.47 14.71
N TYR A 76 4.33 -2.58 14.25
CA TYR A 76 4.84 -2.59 12.89
C TYR A 76 5.60 -3.89 12.59
N LYS A 77 6.53 -4.31 13.46
CA LYS A 77 7.24 -5.60 13.35
C LYS A 77 6.27 -6.77 13.31
N LEU A 78 5.24 -6.76 14.15
CA LEU A 78 4.22 -7.81 14.21
C LEU A 78 3.46 -7.94 12.88
N ILE A 79 3.13 -6.84 12.21
CA ILE A 79 2.48 -6.87 10.89
C ILE A 79 3.34 -7.62 9.88
N PHE A 80 4.64 -7.31 9.78
CA PHE A 80 5.55 -7.98 8.85
C PHE A 80 5.80 -9.44 9.23
N TRP A 81 5.86 -9.75 10.52
CA TRP A 81 5.92 -11.12 11.00
C TRP A 81 4.67 -11.92 10.59
N ALA A 82 3.48 -11.36 10.80
CA ALA A 82 2.21 -12.01 10.43
C ALA A 82 2.11 -12.18 8.92
N LEU A 83 2.57 -11.19 8.14
CA LEU A 83 2.62 -11.25 6.68
C LEU A 83 3.48 -12.42 6.20
N ARG A 84 4.69 -12.60 6.78
CA ARG A 84 5.57 -13.74 6.50
C ARG A 84 4.94 -15.07 6.88
N PHE A 85 4.37 -15.15 8.08
CA PHE A 85 3.71 -16.35 8.57
C PHE A 85 2.55 -16.79 7.65
N CYS A 86 1.70 -15.83 7.26
CA CYS A 86 0.59 -16.09 6.35
C CYS A 86 1.10 -16.46 4.94
N GLY A 87 2.08 -15.72 4.42
CA GLY A 87 2.68 -16.01 3.11
C GLY A 87 3.19 -17.44 3.02
N GLN A 88 3.95 -17.86 4.04
CA GLN A 88 4.53 -19.20 4.13
C GLN A 88 3.49 -20.30 4.31
N PHE A 89 2.33 -20.02 4.89
CA PHE A 89 1.27 -21.01 5.06
C PHE A 89 0.38 -21.16 3.82
N PHE A 90 0.03 -20.06 3.15
CA PHE A 90 -0.98 -20.07 2.08
C PHE A 90 -0.44 -20.19 0.66
N PHE A 91 0.82 -19.80 0.42
CA PHE A 91 1.35 -19.68 -0.94
C PHE A 91 2.52 -20.66 -1.17
N LYS A 92 2.57 -21.25 -2.37
CA LYS A 92 3.74 -22.01 -2.83
C LYS A 92 4.85 -21.04 -3.21
N VAL A 93 4.46 -19.97 -3.89
CA VAL A 93 5.35 -18.90 -4.37
C VAL A 93 4.62 -17.59 -4.15
N LEU A 94 5.28 -16.62 -3.52
CA LEU A 94 4.74 -15.29 -3.20
C LEU A 94 5.84 -14.26 -3.26
N TRP A 95 5.75 -13.24 -4.11
CA TRP A 95 6.79 -12.22 -4.21
C TRP A 95 6.20 -10.86 -4.53
N VAL A 96 7.01 -9.82 -4.34
CA VAL A 96 6.62 -8.44 -4.65
C VAL A 96 7.53 -7.89 -5.72
N ASP A 97 6.90 -7.38 -6.78
CA ASP A 97 7.57 -6.65 -7.85
C ASP A 97 7.38 -5.14 -7.64
N ILE A 98 8.48 -4.39 -7.61
CA ILE A 98 8.44 -2.93 -7.56
C ILE A 98 8.19 -2.42 -8.97
N VAL A 99 7.10 -1.67 -9.14
CA VAL A 99 6.73 -1.05 -10.42
C VAL A 99 7.43 0.29 -10.59
N SER A 100 7.34 1.14 -9.59
CA SER A 100 7.95 2.47 -9.63
C SER A 100 8.15 3.02 -8.23
N ILE A 101 9.21 3.82 -8.08
CA ILE A 101 9.47 4.63 -6.89
C ILE A 101 9.54 6.08 -7.35
N TRP A 102 8.79 6.97 -6.71
CA TRP A 102 8.81 8.40 -7.01
C TRP A 102 8.68 9.20 -5.73
N GLN A 103 9.08 10.46 -5.78
CA GLN A 103 9.05 11.38 -4.64
C GLN A 103 8.21 12.59 -5.04
N PRO A 104 6.92 12.66 -4.67
CA PRO A 104 6.09 13.80 -5.00
C PRO A 104 6.51 15.06 -4.23
N VAL A 105 7.04 14.87 -3.02
CA VAL A 105 7.52 15.92 -2.11
C VAL A 105 8.80 15.40 -1.46
N GLU A 106 9.69 16.30 -1.04
CA GLU A 106 11.00 15.98 -0.47
C GLU A 106 10.95 15.02 0.72
N ASN A 107 9.89 15.07 1.55
CA ASN A 107 9.70 14.23 2.72
C ASN A 107 8.69 13.10 2.51
N ILE A 108 8.38 12.76 1.25
CA ILE A 108 7.46 11.69 0.91
C ILE A 108 8.10 10.78 -0.15
N ILE A 109 8.18 9.50 0.16
CA ILE A 109 8.55 8.45 -0.79
C ILE A 109 7.28 7.68 -1.14
N MET A 110 7.00 7.55 -2.43
CA MET A 110 5.89 6.76 -2.96
C MET A 110 6.43 5.55 -3.71
N ILE A 111 5.83 4.40 -3.47
CA ILE A 111 6.20 3.14 -4.12
C ILE A 111 4.95 2.48 -4.65
N ARG A 112 4.95 2.13 -5.93
CA ARG A 112 3.96 1.24 -6.53
C ARG A 112 4.56 -0.14 -6.63
N TRP A 113 3.79 -1.13 -6.21
CA TRP A 113 4.23 -2.51 -6.17
C TRP A 113 3.10 -3.45 -6.60
N ILE A 114 3.48 -4.65 -7.02
CA ILE A 114 2.55 -5.73 -7.37
C ILE A 114 2.95 -6.97 -6.59
N VAL A 115 2.02 -7.52 -5.81
CA VAL A 115 2.19 -8.82 -5.17
C VAL A 115 1.69 -9.91 -6.11
N HIS A 116 2.54 -10.89 -6.36
CA HIS A 116 2.23 -12.10 -7.11
C HIS A 116 2.22 -13.30 -6.17
N GLY A 117 1.18 -14.13 -6.22
CA GLY A 117 1.06 -15.28 -5.34
C GLY A 117 0.33 -16.45 -5.96
N THR A 118 0.95 -17.63 -5.93
CA THR A 118 0.31 -18.90 -6.31
C THR A 118 -0.09 -19.66 -5.04
N PRO A 119 -1.40 -19.84 -4.77
CA PRO A 119 -1.86 -20.47 -3.54
C PRO A 119 -1.51 -21.97 -3.53
N ARG A 120 -1.45 -22.58 -2.34
CA ARG A 120 -1.13 -24.02 -2.16
C ARG A 120 -2.27 -24.98 -2.50
N VAL A 121 -3.41 -24.46 -2.90
CA VAL A 121 -4.64 -25.20 -3.18
C VAL A 121 -4.69 -25.74 -4.62
N PRO A 122 -5.49 -26.80 -4.90
CA PRO A 122 -5.54 -27.45 -6.22
C PRO A 122 -6.05 -26.58 -7.37
N TRP A 123 -6.72 -25.47 -7.07
CA TRP A 123 -7.16 -24.50 -8.08
C TRP A 123 -6.06 -23.45 -8.29
N GLU A 124 -5.24 -23.66 -9.32
CA GLU A 124 -4.07 -22.84 -9.66
C GLU A 124 -4.46 -21.50 -10.30
N THR A 125 -5.13 -20.64 -9.54
CA THR A 125 -5.33 -19.25 -9.97
C THR A 125 -4.20 -18.39 -9.39
N CYS A 126 -3.32 -17.87 -10.24
CA CYS A 126 -2.32 -16.88 -9.83
C CYS A 126 -3.05 -15.61 -9.32
N GLY A 127 -2.75 -15.23 -8.07
CA GLY A 127 -3.19 -14.00 -7.46
C GLY A 127 -2.26 -12.85 -7.84
N ARG A 128 -2.85 -11.71 -8.24
CA ARG A 128 -2.12 -10.47 -8.51
C ARG A 128 -2.81 -9.32 -7.80
N PHE A 129 -2.06 -8.56 -7.00
CA PHE A 129 -2.56 -7.41 -6.25
C PHE A 129 -1.67 -6.20 -6.48
N ASP A 130 -2.24 -5.09 -6.95
CA ASP A 130 -1.54 -3.82 -7.18
C ASP A 130 -1.79 -2.89 -5.99
N GLY A 131 -0.72 -2.35 -5.43
CA GLY A 131 -0.77 -1.47 -4.27
C GLY A 131 0.21 -0.30 -4.38
N THR A 132 -0.05 0.70 -3.57
CA THR A 132 0.83 1.85 -3.37
C THR A 132 1.15 2.01 -1.90
N SER A 133 2.42 2.24 -1.60
CA SER A 133 2.91 2.60 -0.27
C SER A 133 3.43 4.03 -0.27
N GLU A 134 2.94 4.83 0.66
CA GLU A 134 3.39 6.19 0.96
C GLU A 134 4.18 6.15 2.27
N TYR A 135 5.40 6.69 2.25
CA TYR A 135 6.28 6.80 3.41
C TYR A 135 6.59 8.27 3.67
N LYS A 136 6.27 8.76 4.88
CA LYS A 136 6.61 10.13 5.29
C LYS A 136 7.83 10.14 6.19
N LEU A 137 8.73 11.06 5.89
CA LEU A 137 9.99 11.25 6.59
C LEU A 137 9.90 12.45 7.54
N ASP A 138 10.55 12.31 8.69
CA ASP A 138 10.75 13.41 9.63
C ASP A 138 11.96 14.26 9.24
N LYS A 139 12.26 15.28 10.05
CA LYS A 139 13.40 16.19 9.82
C LYS A 139 14.78 15.51 9.78
N ASN A 140 14.90 14.30 10.33
CA ASN A 140 16.13 13.53 10.35
C ASN A 140 16.20 12.53 9.18
N GLY A 141 15.18 12.46 8.33
CA GLY A 141 15.09 11.47 7.25
C GLY A 141 14.71 10.08 7.73
N LYS A 142 14.10 9.94 8.91
CA LYS A 142 13.53 8.69 9.43
C LYS A 142 12.05 8.61 9.12
N ILE A 143 11.54 7.41 8.83
CA ILE A 143 10.15 7.20 8.47
C ILE A 143 9.27 7.17 9.72
N PHE A 144 8.30 8.07 9.80
CA PHE A 144 7.34 8.14 10.93
C PHE A 144 5.92 7.71 10.54
N GLU A 145 5.60 7.64 9.25
CA GLU A 145 4.30 7.17 8.77
C GLU A 145 4.49 6.29 7.53
N HIS A 146 3.84 5.12 7.53
CA HIS A 146 3.72 4.25 6.37
C HIS A 146 2.23 4.01 6.09
N LYS A 147 1.75 4.47 4.95
CA LYS A 147 0.37 4.27 4.50
C LYS A 147 0.35 3.35 3.29
N VAL A 148 -0.53 2.36 3.30
CA VAL A 148 -0.75 1.44 2.18
C VAL A 148 -2.16 1.65 1.62
N ASP A 149 -2.25 1.82 0.31
CA ASP A 149 -3.51 1.94 -0.43
C ASP A 149 -3.55 0.91 -1.57
N ASN A 150 -4.74 0.37 -1.87
CA ASN A 150 -4.93 -0.53 -3.01
C ASN A 150 -5.33 0.25 -4.26
N VAL A 151 -4.56 0.12 -5.35
CA VAL A 151 -4.83 0.81 -6.62
C VAL A 151 -6.12 0.30 -7.28
N ALA A 152 -6.51 -0.96 -7.07
CA ALA A 152 -7.73 -1.52 -7.64
C ALA A 152 -9.02 -0.89 -7.07
N ILE A 153 -8.97 -0.28 -5.88
CA ILE A 153 -10.11 0.43 -5.29
C ILE A 153 -10.17 1.89 -5.80
N ASN A 154 -9.03 2.47 -6.21
CA ASN A 154 -8.92 3.86 -6.64
C ASN A 154 -8.76 4.04 -8.16
N SER A 155 -8.95 2.99 -8.96
CA SER A 155 -8.93 3.15 -10.42
C SER A 155 -10.08 4.09 -10.84
N PRO A 156 -9.83 5.15 -11.64
CA PRO A 156 -10.90 5.98 -12.18
C PRO A 156 -11.90 5.06 -12.90
N PRO A 157 -13.22 5.35 -12.83
CA PRO A 157 -14.22 4.49 -13.44
C PRO A 157 -13.83 4.22 -14.88
N LYS A 158 -13.53 2.96 -15.21
CA LYS A 158 -13.17 2.55 -16.56
C LYS A 158 -14.35 2.93 -17.46
N PHE A 159 -14.17 3.96 -18.27
CA PHE A 159 -15.16 4.36 -19.27
C PHE A 159 -15.34 3.17 -20.21
N ARG A 160 -16.48 2.48 -20.12
CA ARG A 160 -16.83 1.42 -21.04
C ARG A 160 -17.20 2.09 -22.36
N VAL A 161 -16.28 2.10 -23.32
CA VAL A 161 -16.63 2.40 -24.71
C VAL A 161 -17.41 1.19 -25.21
N LEU A 162 -18.74 1.32 -25.27
CA LEU A 162 -19.60 0.31 -25.88
C LEU A 162 -19.22 0.21 -27.37
N ALA A 163 -19.10 -1.02 -27.87
CA ALA A 163 -18.93 -1.23 -29.30
C ALA A 163 -20.17 -0.71 -30.05
N VAL A 164 -19.98 -0.12 -31.23
CA VAL A 164 -21.06 0.51 -32.03
C VAL A 164 -22.24 -0.45 -32.25
N GLU A 165 -21.97 -1.76 -32.35
CA GLU A 165 -23.01 -2.79 -32.46
C GLU A 165 -23.95 -2.89 -31.25
N GLU A 166 -23.47 -2.67 -30.02
CA GLU A 166 -24.32 -2.64 -28.82
C GLU A 166 -25.22 -1.40 -28.78
N MET A 167 -24.74 -0.29 -29.34
CA MET A 167 -25.53 0.95 -29.48
C MET A 167 -26.59 0.84 -30.58
N ILE A 168 -26.27 0.15 -31.70
CA ILE A 168 -27.26 -0.13 -32.75
C ILE A 168 -28.34 -1.09 -32.23
N ARG A 169 -27.96 -2.08 -31.41
CA ARG A 169 -28.91 -3.02 -30.78
C ARG A 169 -29.85 -2.35 -29.78
N SER A 170 -29.41 -1.31 -29.07
CA SER A 170 -30.27 -0.57 -28.12
C SER A 170 -31.22 0.41 -28.79
N LEU A 171 -30.96 0.79 -30.05
CA LEU A 171 -31.83 1.66 -30.87
C LEU A 171 -32.78 0.85 -31.79
N GLY A 172 -32.47 -0.42 -32.06
CA GLY A 172 -33.27 -1.29 -32.91
C GLY A 172 -34.48 -1.86 -32.19
N CYS A 173 -35.62 -1.17 -32.24
CA CYS A 173 -36.92 -1.76 -31.90
C CYS A 173 -37.30 -2.82 -32.95
N PRO A 174 -37.45 -4.11 -32.60
CA PRO A 174 -38.00 -5.10 -33.52
C PRO A 174 -39.51 -5.20 -33.28
N SER A 175 -40.27 -4.36 -33.98
CA SER A 175 -41.72 -4.53 -34.13
C SER A 175 -41.99 -5.62 -35.16
N THR A 176 -42.11 -6.89 -34.75
CA THR A 176 -42.91 -7.93 -35.44
C THR A 176 -42.83 -9.30 -34.71
N PRO A 177 -43.91 -10.10 -34.69
CA PRO A 177 -43.96 -11.35 -33.94
C PRO A 177 -43.39 -12.56 -34.73
N LYS A 178 -42.73 -13.44 -33.96
CA LYS A 178 -42.13 -14.78 -34.23
C LYS A 178 -42.70 -15.64 -35.39
N PRO A 179 -41.87 -16.56 -35.96
CA PRO A 179 -41.92 -17.95 -35.47
C PRO A 179 -40.56 -18.64 -35.25
N THR A 180 -40.62 -19.62 -34.37
CA THR A 180 -39.63 -20.54 -33.81
C THR A 180 -38.78 -21.29 -34.84
N PHE A 181 -37.44 -21.23 -34.75
CA PHE A 181 -36.54 -22.39 -34.97
C PHE A 181 -35.09 -22.17 -34.49
N PHE A 182 -34.47 -23.29 -34.10
CA PHE A 182 -33.07 -23.60 -33.73
C PHE A 182 -32.47 -23.14 -32.37
N GLU A 183 -32.45 -24.14 -31.47
CA GLU A 183 -31.32 -24.67 -30.68
C GLU A 183 -30.15 -23.73 -30.35
N ALA A 184 -30.07 -23.36 -29.06
CA ALA A 184 -28.90 -22.73 -28.47
C ALA A 184 -28.33 -23.64 -27.38
N THR A 185 -27.12 -24.14 -27.59
CA THR A 185 -26.27 -24.65 -26.51
C THR A 185 -25.97 -23.49 -25.56
N SER A 186 -26.66 -23.43 -24.42
CA SER A 186 -26.38 -22.43 -23.40
C SER A 186 -25.20 -22.89 -22.54
N SER A 187 -24.07 -22.19 -22.69
CA SER A 187 -22.95 -22.20 -21.75
C SER A 187 -23.45 -22.05 -20.31
N SER A 188 -23.07 -23.01 -19.47
CA SER A 188 -23.29 -23.00 -18.04
C SER A 188 -22.70 -21.75 -17.40
N THR A 189 -23.58 -20.95 -16.83
CA THR A 189 -23.35 -19.82 -15.95
C THR A 189 -22.59 -20.26 -14.69
N ASN A 190 -21.30 -19.94 -14.60
CA ASN A 190 -20.54 -20.17 -13.37
C ASN A 190 -19.46 -19.10 -13.08
N SER A 191 -19.69 -17.85 -13.50
CA SER A 191 -18.72 -16.77 -13.30
C SER A 191 -19.10 -15.72 -12.24
N TYR A 192 -20.29 -15.79 -11.63
CA TYR A 192 -20.69 -14.80 -10.61
C TYR A 192 -20.40 -15.22 -9.17
N VAL A 193 -20.55 -16.52 -8.85
CA VAL A 193 -20.31 -17.03 -7.48
C VAL A 193 -18.82 -17.03 -7.13
N ALA A 194 -17.95 -17.31 -8.11
CA ALA A 194 -16.50 -17.32 -7.91
C ALA A 194 -15.91 -15.92 -7.65
N VAL A 195 -16.47 -14.86 -8.24
CA VAL A 195 -16.00 -13.48 -8.05
C VAL A 195 -16.44 -12.93 -6.69
N VAL A 196 -17.64 -13.29 -6.21
CA VAL A 196 -18.15 -12.88 -4.90
C VAL A 196 -17.42 -13.59 -3.76
N LEU A 197 -17.07 -14.88 -3.92
CA LEU A 197 -16.27 -15.63 -2.95
C LEU A 197 -14.79 -15.17 -2.88
N ARG A 198 -14.22 -14.73 -4.01
CA ARG A 198 -12.82 -14.28 -4.11
C ARG A 198 -12.55 -12.96 -3.38
N ASN A 199 -13.53 -12.05 -3.34
CA ASN A 199 -13.42 -10.77 -2.62
C ASN A 199 -13.76 -10.88 -1.14
N SER A 200 -14.58 -11.86 -0.74
CA SER A 200 -14.99 -12.05 0.65
C SER A 200 -13.94 -12.79 1.46
N LEU A 201 -13.27 -13.81 0.90
CA LEU A 201 -12.26 -14.56 1.65
C LEU A 201 -11.00 -13.74 1.93
N MET A 202 -10.48 -12.96 0.97
CA MET A 202 -9.27 -12.14 1.21
C MET A 202 -9.54 -10.92 2.09
N ARG A 203 -10.73 -10.31 1.98
CA ARG A 203 -11.17 -9.26 2.92
C ARG A 203 -11.46 -9.82 4.30
N ALA A 204 -12.08 -10.99 4.40
CA ALA A 204 -12.21 -11.72 5.64
C ALA A 204 -10.84 -12.14 6.18
N TYR A 205 -9.83 -12.35 5.34
CA TYR A 205 -8.46 -12.73 5.72
C TYR A 205 -7.66 -11.58 6.31
N LEU A 206 -7.69 -10.41 5.68
CA LEU A 206 -7.17 -9.17 6.26
C LEU A 206 -7.97 -8.82 7.51
N ALA A 207 -9.30 -8.88 7.48
CA ALA A 207 -10.13 -8.62 8.65
C ALA A 207 -9.94 -9.65 9.78
N THR A 208 -9.65 -10.92 9.51
CA THR A 208 -9.33 -11.92 10.55
C THR A 208 -7.90 -11.79 11.05
N CYS A 209 -6.92 -11.51 10.20
CA CYS A 209 -5.57 -11.20 10.66
C CYS A 209 -5.57 -9.93 11.53
N LEU A 210 -6.39 -8.91 11.20
CA LEU A 210 -6.50 -7.67 11.97
C LEU A 210 -7.39 -7.86 13.23
N ALA A 211 -8.48 -8.64 13.16
CA ALA A 211 -9.37 -8.93 14.28
C ALA A 211 -8.83 -9.97 15.29
N LEU A 212 -7.94 -10.88 14.86
CA LEU A 212 -7.28 -11.83 15.77
C LEU A 212 -6.25 -11.14 16.67
N PHE A 213 -5.72 -9.97 16.29
CA PHE A 213 -4.75 -9.22 17.10
C PHE A 213 -5.30 -7.92 17.70
N GLY A 214 -6.44 -7.40 17.21
CA GLY A 214 -7.19 -6.32 17.88
C GLY A 214 -7.79 -6.68 19.26
N LYS A 215 -7.62 -7.93 19.72
CA LYS A 215 -8.06 -8.38 21.05
C LYS A 215 -6.95 -8.48 22.11
N CYS A 216 -5.70 -8.14 21.79
CA CYS A 216 -4.62 -8.05 22.78
C CYS A 216 -4.32 -6.62 23.22
N THR A 217 -5.35 -5.86 23.60
CA THR A 217 -5.21 -4.73 24.55
C THR A 217 -6.42 -4.75 25.48
N GLY A 218 -6.36 -5.64 26.47
CA GLY A 218 -7.46 -5.81 27.41
C GLY A 218 -7.08 -6.73 28.56
N LYS A 219 -6.55 -6.09 29.61
CA LYS A 219 -6.31 -6.59 30.99
C LYS A 219 -4.92 -7.18 31.26
N GLY A 220 -4.25 -6.58 32.24
CA GLY A 220 -3.07 -7.07 32.93
C GLY A 220 -2.14 -5.94 33.30
#